data_AF-A0A7S3B910-F1
#
_entry.id   AF-A0A7S3B910-F1
#
_cell.length_a   1.000
_cell.length_b   1.000
_cell.length_c   1.000
_cell.angle_alpha   90.00
_cell.angle_beta   90.00
_cell.angle_gamma   90.00
#
_symmetry.space_group_name_H-M   'P 1'
#
loop_
_entity.id
_entity.type
_entity.pdbx_description
1 polymer ?
#
loop_
_entity_poly.entity_id
_entity_poly.type
_entity_poly.pdbx_seq_one_letter_code
_entity_poly.pdbx_strand_id
1 'polypeptide(L)'
;EVADPLAALASAYTGVDGYSTAREEKRRQRTEGVFLDGIQYGEVDAAAFASALQWVSPRIGEHFYDLGSGTGKAVLTAAVTHPFGRVTGIEILEPLHLLAKRALARLAPEALQAAAVRLVHGDALAHDWCISHGPIATAEGVQLTLRLPTR
;
A
#
# COMPACT_ATOMS: atom_id res chain seq x y z
N GLU A 1 3.53 22.66 -16.33
CA GLU A 1 3.67 21.28 -16.82
C GLU A 1 3.52 20.36 -15.64
N VAL A 2 2.52 19.48 -15.64
CA VAL A 2 2.43 18.43 -14.61
C VAL A 2 3.47 17.39 -14.99
N ALA A 3 4.46 17.15 -14.12
CA ALA A 3 5.48 16.14 -14.36
C ALA A 3 4.82 14.77 -14.62
N ASP A 4 5.38 13.97 -15.53
CA ASP A 4 4.94 12.60 -15.76
C ASP A 4 4.92 11.83 -14.43
N PRO A 5 3.74 11.42 -13.92
CA PRO A 5 3.62 10.79 -12.61
C PRO A 5 4.47 9.53 -12.47
N LEU A 6 4.64 8.77 -13.55
CA LEU A 6 5.45 7.55 -13.54
C LEU A 6 6.94 7.85 -13.56
N ALA A 7 7.36 8.95 -14.19
CA ALA A 7 8.76 9.40 -14.14
C ALA A 7 9.15 9.87 -12.73
N ALA A 8 8.28 10.64 -12.07
CA ALA A 8 8.48 11.05 -10.67
C ALA A 8 8.59 9.84 -9.74
N LEU A 9 7.71 8.84 -9.94
CA LEU A 9 7.76 7.57 -9.22
C LEU A 9 9.06 6.80 -9.49
N ALA A 10 9.47 6.65 -10.74
CA ALA A 10 10.70 5.96 -11.10
C ALA A 10 11.92 6.60 -10.42
N SER A 11 11.99 7.94 -10.39
CA SER A 11 13.03 8.68 -9.66
C SER A 11 13.02 8.36 -8.16
N ALA A 12 11.85 8.34 -7.52
CA ALA A 12 11.72 8.03 -6.10
C ALA A 12 12.22 6.62 -5.73
N TYR A 13 12.12 5.66 -6.65
CA TYR A 13 12.60 4.29 -6.49
C TYR A 13 14.07 4.07 -6.89
N THR A 14 14.79 5.10 -7.32
CA THR A 14 16.22 4.97 -7.63
C THR A 14 16.99 4.46 -6.41
N GLY A 15 17.75 3.37 -6.60
CA GLY A 15 18.54 2.73 -5.56
C GLY A 15 17.74 1.99 -4.49
N VAL A 16 16.46 1.71 -4.73
CA VAL A 16 15.64 0.85 -3.85
C VAL A 16 15.74 -0.59 -4.36
N ASP A 17 16.36 -1.46 -3.57
CA ASP A 17 16.41 -2.91 -3.83
C ASP A 17 15.53 -3.64 -2.81
N GLY A 18 14.25 -3.78 -3.15
CA GLY A 18 13.30 -4.46 -2.27
C GLY A 18 13.47 -5.97 -2.29
N TYR A 19 13.97 -6.55 -3.39
CA TYR A 19 14.17 -8.00 -3.51
C TYR A 19 15.25 -8.51 -2.55
N SER A 20 16.44 -7.89 -2.57
CA SER A 20 17.53 -8.26 -1.68
C SER A 20 17.14 -8.02 -0.22
N THR A 21 16.52 -6.87 0.06
CA THR A 21 16.03 -6.52 1.41
C THR A 21 15.04 -7.56 1.94
N ALA A 22 14.05 -7.96 1.14
CA ALA A 22 13.07 -8.99 1.52
C ALA A 22 13.75 -10.35 1.76
N ARG A 23 14.73 -10.71 0.92
CA ARG A 23 15.46 -11.98 1.04
C ARG A 23 16.30 -12.04 2.30
N GLU A 24 17.00 -10.96 2.62
CA GLU A 24 17.83 -10.83 3.83
C GLU A 24 16.97 -10.89 5.09
N GLU A 25 15.87 -10.15 5.12
CA GLU A 25 14.95 -10.14 6.26
C GLU A 25 14.33 -11.51 6.50
N LYS A 26 13.86 -12.19 5.45
CA LYS A 26 13.34 -13.56 5.57
C LYS A 26 14.40 -14.53 6.07
N ARG A 27 15.66 -14.39 5.64
CA ARG A 27 16.77 -15.22 6.11
C ARG A 27 17.05 -14.96 7.61
N ARG A 28 16.99 -13.70 8.05
CA ARG A 28 17.12 -13.32 9.46
C ARG A 28 16.02 -14.00 10.30
N GLN A 29 14.75 -13.82 9.92
CA GLN A 29 13.61 -14.39 10.65
C GLN A 29 13.65 -15.93 10.72
N ARG A 30 14.13 -16.61 9.66
CA ARG A 30 14.36 -18.06 9.68
C ARG A 30 15.41 -18.48 10.69
N THR A 31 16.50 -17.71 10.78
CA THR A 31 17.58 -17.99 11.72
C THR A 31 17.12 -17.78 13.17
N GLU A 32 16.25 -16.79 13.39
CA GLU A 32 15.66 -16.46 14.69
C GLU A 32 14.44 -17.32 15.06
N GLY A 33 13.99 -18.23 14.18
CA GLY A 33 12.84 -19.09 14.44
C GLY A 33 11.48 -18.39 14.44
N VAL A 34 11.43 -17.14 13.94
CA VAL A 34 10.22 -16.31 13.85
C VAL A 34 9.67 -16.20 12.43
N PHE A 35 10.15 -17.06 11.52
CA PHE A 35 9.76 -17.03 10.12
C PHE A 35 8.26 -17.31 9.94
N LEU A 36 7.60 -16.42 9.23
CA LEU A 36 6.21 -16.57 8.83
C LEU A 36 6.16 -17.25 7.45
N ASP A 37 5.49 -18.40 7.39
CA ASP A 37 5.20 -19.07 6.11
C ASP A 37 4.26 -18.21 5.24
N GLY A 38 4.42 -18.31 3.92
CA GLY A 38 3.55 -17.62 2.95
C GLY A 38 4.01 -16.22 2.53
N ILE A 39 5.11 -15.68 3.05
CA ILE A 39 5.64 -14.40 2.56
C ILE A 39 6.35 -14.61 1.22
N GLN A 40 5.73 -14.21 0.11
CA GLN A 40 6.34 -14.12 -1.22
C GLN A 40 6.56 -12.65 -1.58
N TYR A 41 7.73 -12.34 -2.17
CA TYR A 41 8.02 -10.98 -2.64
C TYR A 41 8.10 -10.99 -4.16
N GLY A 42 7.34 -10.12 -4.80
CA GLY A 42 7.40 -9.83 -6.23
C GLY A 42 7.24 -8.33 -6.43
N GLU A 43 8.09 -7.72 -7.23
CA GLU A 43 7.95 -6.29 -7.51
C GLU A 43 6.87 -6.07 -8.56
N VAL A 44 6.06 -5.03 -8.33
CA VAL A 44 5.06 -4.57 -9.29
C VAL A 44 5.73 -3.74 -10.38
N ASP A 45 5.39 -4.00 -11.63
CA ASP A 45 5.69 -3.06 -12.73
C ASP A 45 4.70 -1.89 -12.65
N ALA A 46 5.22 -0.68 -12.43
CA ALA A 46 4.38 0.50 -12.19
C ALA A 46 3.53 0.89 -13.40
N ALA A 47 4.03 0.71 -14.63
CA ALA A 47 3.30 1.08 -15.83
C ALA A 47 2.18 0.08 -16.11
N ALA A 48 2.47 -1.23 -15.97
CA ALA A 48 1.47 -2.28 -16.09
C ALA A 48 0.38 -2.13 -15.02
N PHE A 49 0.75 -1.82 -13.78
CA PHE A 49 -0.20 -1.63 -12.69
C PHE A 49 -1.06 -0.37 -12.87
N ALA A 50 -0.47 0.74 -13.32
CA ALA A 50 -1.23 1.94 -13.69
C ALA A 50 -2.26 1.63 -14.80
N SER A 51 -1.89 0.80 -15.77
CA SER A 51 -2.79 0.36 -16.85
C SER A 51 -3.92 -0.51 -16.31
N ALA A 52 -3.64 -1.41 -15.36
CA ALA A 52 -4.66 -2.21 -14.70
C ALA A 52 -5.66 -1.34 -13.91
N LEU A 53 -5.19 -0.31 -13.20
CA LEU A 53 -6.06 0.64 -12.49
C LEU A 53 -6.96 1.42 -13.45
N GLN A 54 -6.47 1.78 -14.64
CA GLN A 54 -7.31 2.41 -15.66
C GLN A 54 -8.47 1.51 -16.11
N TRP A 55 -8.24 0.20 -16.23
CA TRP A 55 -9.29 -0.77 -16.57
C TRP A 55 -10.33 -0.93 -15.46
N VAL A 56 -9.90 -0.87 -14.20
CA VAL A 56 -10.81 -0.88 -13.04
C VAL A 56 -11.63 0.40 -12.97
N SER A 57 -11.05 1.53 -13.41
CA SER A 57 -11.70 2.84 -13.44
C SER A 57 -12.25 3.27 -12.06
N PRO A 58 -11.39 3.40 -11.04
CA PRO A 58 -11.81 3.79 -9.70
C PRO A 58 -12.45 5.19 -9.71
N ARG A 59 -13.49 5.37 -8.89
CA ARG A 59 -14.16 6.66 -8.75
C ARG A 59 -13.33 7.60 -7.87
N ILE A 60 -13.45 8.89 -8.13
CA ILE A 60 -12.82 9.93 -7.31
C ILE A 60 -13.26 9.75 -5.85
N GLY A 61 -12.30 9.78 -4.93
CA GLY A 61 -12.57 9.66 -3.49
C GLY A 61 -12.66 8.23 -2.97
N GLU A 62 -12.64 7.20 -3.82
CA GLU A 62 -12.56 5.81 -3.37
C GLU A 62 -11.26 5.54 -2.61
N HIS A 63 -11.22 4.43 -1.86
CA HIS A 63 -10.05 4.03 -1.09
C HIS A 63 -9.38 2.81 -1.69
N PHE A 64 -8.06 2.85 -1.81
CA PHE A 64 -7.24 1.73 -2.28
C PHE A 64 -6.47 1.11 -1.12
N TYR A 65 -6.38 -0.22 -1.10
CA TYR A 65 -5.63 -1.00 -0.12
C TYR A 65 -4.73 -2.01 -0.80
N ASP A 66 -3.48 -2.08 -0.35
CA ASP A 66 -2.48 -3.05 -0.76
C ASP A 66 -2.02 -3.88 0.46
N LEU A 67 -2.27 -5.18 0.40
CA LEU A 67 -2.05 -6.13 1.50
C LEU A 67 -0.75 -6.90 1.24
N GLY A 68 0.28 -6.67 2.05
CA GLY A 68 1.64 -7.10 1.72
C GLY A 68 2.28 -6.13 0.72
N SER A 69 2.18 -4.83 1.01
CA SER A 69 2.55 -3.76 0.08
C SER A 69 4.04 -3.69 -0.29
N GLY A 70 4.90 -4.47 0.38
CA GLY A 70 6.32 -4.56 0.11
C GLY A 70 6.99 -3.19 0.22
N THR A 71 7.68 -2.77 -0.82
CA THR A 71 8.30 -1.44 -0.90
C THR A 71 7.30 -0.31 -1.19
N GLY A 72 5.99 -0.59 -1.21
CA GLY A 72 4.93 0.39 -1.43
C GLY A 72 4.75 0.78 -2.89
N LYS A 73 5.32 0.04 -3.85
CA LYS A 73 5.35 0.44 -5.27
C LYS A 73 3.95 0.55 -5.86
N ALA A 74 3.08 -0.43 -5.64
CA ALA A 74 1.69 -0.37 -6.08
C ALA A 74 0.90 0.75 -5.39
N VAL A 75 1.07 0.93 -4.08
CA VAL A 75 0.44 2.03 -3.31
C VAL A 75 0.82 3.39 -3.88
N LEU A 76 2.11 3.62 -4.14
CA LEU A 76 2.60 4.88 -4.67
C LEU A 76 2.24 5.06 -6.16
N THR A 77 2.21 3.99 -6.95
CA THR A 77 1.64 4.03 -8.31
C THR A 77 0.18 4.47 -8.27
N ALA A 78 -0.65 3.88 -7.42
CA ALA A 78 -2.04 4.28 -7.25
C ALA A 78 -2.15 5.75 -6.81
N ALA A 79 -1.29 6.18 -5.88
CA ALA A 79 -1.27 7.56 -5.37
C ALA A 79 -1.00 8.61 -6.44
N VAL A 80 -0.04 8.35 -7.34
CA VAL A 80 0.39 9.34 -8.35
C VAL A 80 -0.44 9.29 -9.63
N THR A 81 -1.18 8.21 -9.86
CA THR A 81 -1.92 8.01 -11.12
C THR A 81 -3.43 8.21 -11.01
N HIS A 82 -4.03 8.13 -9.82
CA HIS A 82 -5.48 8.19 -9.66
C HIS A 82 -5.92 9.01 -8.42
N PRO A 83 -7.08 9.70 -8.49
CA PRO A 83 -7.56 10.61 -7.45
C PRO A 83 -8.34 9.88 -6.32
N PHE A 84 -7.69 8.91 -5.68
CA PHE A 84 -8.25 8.22 -4.52
C PHE A 84 -8.41 9.18 -3.32
N GLY A 85 -9.42 8.97 -2.49
CA GLY A 85 -9.55 9.68 -1.21
C GLY A 85 -8.44 9.29 -0.23
N ARG A 86 -8.03 8.02 -0.29
CA ARG A 86 -6.88 7.50 0.47
C ARG A 86 -6.34 6.23 -0.19
N VAL A 87 -5.02 6.11 -0.25
CA VAL A 87 -4.34 4.86 -0.58
C VAL A 87 -3.59 4.35 0.65
N THR A 88 -3.72 3.06 0.97
CA THR A 88 -3.12 2.45 2.17
C THR A 88 -2.31 1.20 1.82
N GLY A 89 -1.05 1.17 2.23
CA GLY A 89 -0.21 -0.03 2.18
C GLY A 89 -0.01 -0.61 3.57
N ILE A 90 -0.20 -1.91 3.72
CA ILE A 90 0.12 -2.65 4.95
C ILE A 90 1.22 -3.65 4.62
N GLU A 91 2.34 -3.59 5.35
CA GLU A 91 3.49 -4.48 5.15
C GLU A 91 3.99 -5.00 6.51
N ILE A 92 4.28 -6.30 6.57
CA ILE A 92 4.68 -6.98 7.81
C ILE A 92 6.20 -6.90 8.05
N LEU A 93 6.99 -6.87 6.97
CA LEU A 93 8.45 -6.75 7.03
C LEU A 93 8.84 -5.29 7.20
N GLU A 94 9.31 -4.93 8.39
CA GLU A 94 9.74 -3.57 8.73
C GLU A 94 10.72 -2.98 7.71
N PRO A 95 11.77 -3.68 7.24
CA PRO A 95 12.70 -3.10 6.28
C PRO A 95 12.03 -2.68 4.96
N LEU A 96 11.04 -3.44 4.48
CA LEU A 96 10.29 -3.10 3.27
C LEU A 96 9.36 -1.91 3.50
N HIS A 97 8.69 -1.87 4.65
CA HIS A 97 7.89 -0.72 5.06
C HIS A 97 8.73 0.58 5.13
N LEU A 98 9.96 0.50 5.64
CA LEU A 98 10.87 1.65 5.68
C LEU A 98 11.29 2.10 4.28
N LEU A 99 11.53 1.18 3.34
CA LEU A 99 11.76 1.51 1.94
C LEU A 99 10.55 2.22 1.32
N ALA A 100 9.33 1.78 1.64
CA ALA A 100 8.10 2.46 1.19
C ALA A 100 8.01 3.90 1.69
N LYS A 101 8.28 4.12 2.99
CA LYS A 101 8.32 5.47 3.57
C LYS A 101 9.39 6.34 2.92
N ARG A 102 10.56 5.77 2.62
CA ARG A 102 11.65 6.48 1.93
C ARG A 102 11.25 6.88 0.51
N ALA A 103 10.58 5.99 -0.24
CA ALA A 103 10.09 6.30 -1.57
C ALA A 103 9.02 7.40 -1.54
N LEU A 104 8.06 7.33 -0.60
CA LEU A 104 7.06 8.38 -0.42
C LEU A 104 7.69 9.74 -0.09
N ALA A 105 8.70 9.78 0.79
CA ALA A 105 9.39 11.02 1.16
C ALA A 105 10.18 11.67 0.01
N ARG A 106 10.43 10.94 -1.08
CA ARG A 106 11.09 11.46 -2.29
C ARG A 106 10.10 12.01 -3.32
N LEU A 107 8.80 11.78 -3.13
CA LEU A 107 7.76 12.34 -3.99
C LEU A 107 7.37 13.72 -3.47
N ALA A 108 7.27 14.68 -4.40
CA ALA A 108 6.68 15.98 -4.09
C ALA A 108 5.17 15.81 -3.83
N PRO A 109 4.56 16.53 -2.88
CA PRO A 109 3.12 16.46 -2.62
C PRO A 109 2.27 16.68 -3.88
N GLU A 110 2.71 17.56 -4.78
CA GLU A 110 2.03 17.91 -6.03
C GLU A 110 2.05 16.77 -7.07
N ALA A 111 2.91 15.77 -6.89
CA ALA A 111 2.93 14.56 -7.72
C ALA A 111 1.84 13.56 -7.31
N LEU A 112 1.22 13.72 -6.14
CA LEU A 112 0.16 12.84 -5.65
C LEU A 112 -1.19 13.31 -6.18
N GLN A 113 -1.92 12.40 -6.81
CA GLN A 113 -3.33 12.61 -7.17
C GLN A 113 -4.27 12.18 -6.04
N ALA A 114 -3.87 11.19 -5.25
CA ALA A 114 -4.64 10.78 -4.08
C ALA A 114 -4.57 11.83 -2.97
N ALA A 115 -5.69 12.03 -2.26
CA ALA A 115 -5.78 13.02 -1.19
C ALA A 115 -4.98 12.63 0.07
N ALA A 116 -4.72 11.33 0.27
CA ALA A 116 -3.92 10.83 1.38
C ALA A 116 -3.19 9.53 1.03
N VAL A 117 -1.96 9.38 1.53
CA VAL A 117 -1.18 8.14 1.49
C VAL A 117 -0.91 7.69 2.91
N ARG A 118 -1.23 6.43 3.23
CA ARG A 118 -0.96 5.82 4.54
C ARG A 118 -0.12 4.56 4.36
N LEU A 119 1.01 4.51 5.05
CA LEU A 119 1.85 3.32 5.11
C LEU A 119 1.81 2.79 6.54
N VAL A 120 1.45 1.52 6.70
CA VAL A 120 1.31 0.86 8.01
C VAL A 120 2.29 -0.31 8.06
N HIS A 121 3.09 -0.35 9.11
CA HIS A 121 3.85 -1.55 9.47
C HIS A 121 2.96 -2.43 10.34
N GLY A 122 2.68 -3.65 9.88
CA GLY A 122 1.84 -4.59 10.63
C GLY A 122 1.34 -5.76 9.79
N ASP A 123 0.64 -6.67 10.47
CA ASP A 123 -0.04 -7.79 9.84
C ASP A 123 -1.41 -7.37 9.33
N ALA A 124 -1.65 -7.51 8.02
CA ALA A 124 -2.93 -7.21 7.38
C ALA A 124 -4.08 -8.10 7.90
N LEU A 125 -3.78 -9.32 8.38
CA LEU A 125 -4.77 -10.24 8.94
C LEU A 125 -5.19 -9.85 10.37
N ALA A 126 -4.33 -9.11 11.08
CA ALA A 126 -4.60 -8.57 12.41
C ALA A 126 -5.00 -7.08 12.39
N HIS A 127 -5.09 -6.47 11.21
CA HIS A 127 -5.42 -5.06 11.07
C HIS A 127 -6.88 -4.78 11.46
N ASP A 128 -7.12 -3.70 12.21
CA ASP A 128 -8.48 -3.27 12.53
C ASP A 128 -9.10 -2.50 11.35
N TRP A 129 -9.92 -3.23 10.60
CA TRP A 129 -10.64 -2.70 9.43
C TRP A 129 -11.84 -1.82 9.79
N CYS A 130 -12.38 -1.95 11.01
CA CYS A 130 -13.58 -1.24 11.45
C CYS A 130 -13.29 0.21 11.87
N ILE A 131 -12.09 0.51 12.37
CA ILE A 131 -11.71 1.87 12.81
C ILE A 131 -11.19 2.73 11.65
N SER A 132 -10.68 2.11 10.58
CA SER A 132 -10.05 2.85 9.49
C SER A 132 -11.03 3.51 8.51
N HIS A 133 -12.29 3.09 8.52
CA HIS A 133 -13.37 3.66 7.71
C HIS A 133 -14.39 4.32 8.63
N GLY A 134 -14.68 5.62 8.44
CA GLY A 134 -16.02 6.10 8.75
C GLY A 134 -17.05 5.18 8.07
N PRO A 135 -18.31 5.11 8.57
CA PRO A 135 -19.24 4.02 8.29
C PRO A 135 -19.20 3.58 6.82
N ILE A 136 -18.86 2.31 6.59
CA ILE A 136 -18.94 1.68 5.27
C ILE A 136 -20.41 1.72 4.87
N ALA A 137 -20.78 2.70 4.04
CA ALA A 137 -22.12 2.76 3.48
C ALA A 137 -22.27 1.63 2.46
N THR A 138 -22.84 0.51 2.91
CA THR A 138 -23.35 -0.51 2.00
C THR A 138 -24.59 0.05 1.32
N ALA A 139 -24.61 0.02 -0.01
CA ALA A 139 -25.80 0.36 -0.78
C ALA A 139 -26.98 -0.51 -0.33
N GLU A 140 -28.11 0.17 -0.09
CA GLU A 140 -29.40 -0.35 0.34
C GLU A 140 -29.53 -0.77 1.81
N GLY A 141 -29.85 0.21 2.66
CA GLY A 141 -31.00 0.10 3.56
C GLY A 141 -30.98 -0.90 4.72
N VAL A 142 -29.85 -1.53 5.06
CA VAL A 142 -29.75 -2.37 6.27
C VAL A 142 -28.58 -1.94 7.13
N GLN A 143 -28.88 -1.30 8.26
CA GLN A 143 -27.90 -0.91 9.26
C GLN A 143 -27.57 -2.12 10.15
N LEU A 144 -26.61 -2.96 9.74
CA LEU A 144 -26.09 -4.02 10.60
C LEU A 144 -25.12 -3.44 11.61
N THR A 145 -25.60 -3.23 12.84
CA THR A 145 -24.74 -2.93 13.99
C THR A 145 -24.10 -4.24 14.46
N LEU A 146 -22.83 -4.46 14.12
CA LEU A 146 -22.07 -5.59 14.65
C LEU A 146 -21.76 -5.31 16.13
N ARG A 147 -22.56 -5.87 17.05
CA ARG A 147 -22.22 -5.89 18.47
C ARG A 147 -21.20 -7.01 18.68
N LEU A 148 -19.94 -6.63 18.88
CA LEU A 148 -18.94 -7.56 19.39
C LEU A 148 -19.36 -7.99 20.81
N PRO A 149 -19.32 -9.29 21.14
CA PRO A 149 -19.59 -9.75 22.49
C PRO A 149 -18.47 -9.26 23.41
N THR A 150 -18.84 -8.54 24.46
CA THR A 150 -17.94 -8.25 25.58
C THR A 150 -17.59 -9.56 26.28
N ARG A 151 -16.30 -9.83 26.44
CA ARG A 151 -15.83 -10.83 27.39
C ARG A 151 -16.06 -10.36 28.82
#